data_AF-A0A7U9S820-F1
#
_entry.id   AF-A0A7U9S820-F1
#
_cell.length_a   1.000
_cell.length_b   1.000
_cell.length_c   1.000
_cell.angle_alpha   90.00
_cell.angle_beta   90.00
_cell.angle_gamma   90.00
#
_symmetry.space_group_name_H-M   'P 1'
#
loop_
_entity.id
_entity.type
_entity.pdbx_description
1 polymer ?
#
loop_
_entity_poly.entity_id
_entity_poly.type
_entity_poly.pdbx_seq_one_letter_code
_entity_poly.pdbx_strand_id
1 'polypeptide(L)'
;MIEPQQITFISHLENGFNIEEIQCQFSSVLNALFIDDENQYLFNIEGISETENSHEESKEFFEEKYVPLDDEICGVGYRFLVNDGRVFGEFKIEPLVSDKSKYYYQWILNKSEKGTIKDMLHDVQCKMDKERDGCFSVIRR
;
A
#
# COMPACT_ATOMS: atom_id res chain seq x y z
N MET A 1 -13.50 -21.98 -15.41
CA MET A 1 -12.63 -21.10 -14.61
C MET A 1 -13.53 -20.10 -13.94
N ILE A 2 -13.43 -19.95 -12.62
CA ILE A 2 -14.15 -18.89 -11.91
C ILE A 2 -13.29 -17.64 -12.10
N GLU A 3 -13.85 -16.59 -12.69
CA GLU A 3 -13.16 -15.29 -12.77
C GLU A 3 -13.03 -14.72 -11.36
N PRO A 4 -11.85 -14.22 -10.97
CA PRO A 4 -11.70 -13.58 -9.68
C PRO A 4 -12.61 -12.36 -9.62
N GLN A 5 -13.54 -12.35 -8.67
CA GLN A 5 -14.40 -11.19 -8.43
C GLN A 5 -13.58 -10.14 -7.67
N GLN A 6 -13.33 -8.99 -8.31
CA GLN A 6 -12.65 -7.87 -7.69
C GLN A 6 -13.67 -6.99 -6.97
N ILE A 7 -13.52 -6.83 -5.66
CA ILE A 7 -14.30 -5.90 -4.84
C ILE A 7 -13.35 -4.78 -4.40
N THR A 8 -13.56 -3.57 -4.93
CA THR A 8 -12.76 -2.39 -4.56
C THR A 8 -13.48 -1.60 -3.48
N PHE A 9 -12.80 -1.37 -2.36
CA PHE A 9 -13.28 -0.55 -1.26
C PHE A 9 -12.38 0.68 -1.11
N ILE A 10 -12.99 1.86 -1.03
CA ILE A 10 -12.28 3.14 -0.88
C ILE A 10 -12.75 3.74 0.46
N SER A 11 -11.81 3.96 1.37
CA SER A 11 -12.07 4.62 2.65
C SER A 11 -11.14 5.83 2.80
N HIS A 12 -11.71 6.93 3.29
CA HIS A 12 -10.96 8.12 3.68
C HIS A 12 -10.45 7.91 5.12
N LEU A 13 -9.20 7.48 5.23
CA LEU A 13 -8.57 7.11 6.50
C LEU A 13 -7.97 8.34 7.19
N GLU A 14 -8.80 9.27 7.67
CA GLU A 14 -8.30 10.50 8.32
C GLU A 14 -7.63 10.24 9.70
N ASN A 15 -7.97 9.15 10.41
CA ASN A 15 -7.52 8.90 11.79
C ASN A 15 -7.04 7.46 12.07
N GLY A 16 -6.55 6.76 11.04
CA GLY A 16 -6.03 5.40 11.16
C GLY A 16 -7.00 4.31 10.70
N PHE A 17 -6.52 3.07 10.76
CA PHE A 17 -7.19 1.89 10.20
C PHE A 17 -8.19 1.31 11.23
N ASN A 18 -9.47 1.69 11.15
CA ASN A 18 -10.50 1.07 12.01
C ASN A 18 -10.84 -0.33 11.49
N ILE A 19 -10.03 -1.31 11.87
CA ILE A 19 -10.15 -2.72 11.42
C ILE A 19 -11.55 -3.27 11.68
N GLU A 20 -12.13 -3.01 12.84
CA GLU A 20 -13.43 -3.58 13.22
C GLU A 20 -14.54 -3.08 12.29
N GLU A 21 -14.54 -1.78 11.99
CA GLU A 21 -15.51 -1.18 11.09
C GLU A 21 -15.35 -1.68 9.64
N ILE A 22 -14.11 -1.76 9.16
CA ILE A 22 -13.79 -2.30 7.82
C ILE A 22 -14.20 -3.78 7.76
N GLN A 23 -13.93 -4.57 8.81
CA GLN A 23 -14.31 -5.97 8.88
C GLN A 23 -15.83 -6.13 8.80
N CYS A 24 -16.59 -5.33 9.54
CA CYS A 24 -18.04 -5.35 9.50
C CYS A 24 -18.58 -5.02 8.09
N GLN A 25 -18.00 -4.02 7.42
CA GLN A 25 -18.38 -3.64 6.06
C GLN A 25 -18.08 -4.75 5.05
N PHE A 26 -16.87 -5.32 5.06
CA PHE A 26 -16.50 -6.43 4.18
C PHE A 26 -17.38 -7.66 4.41
N SER A 27 -17.62 -8.03 5.67
CA SER A 27 -18.49 -9.16 6.02
C SER A 27 -19.92 -8.95 5.53
N SER A 28 -20.42 -7.72 5.60
CA SER A 28 -21.75 -7.36 5.09
C SER A 28 -21.85 -7.53 3.57
N VAL A 29 -20.79 -7.15 2.84
CA VAL A 29 -20.71 -7.34 1.39
C VAL A 29 -20.63 -8.82 1.01
N LEU A 30 -19.76 -9.60 1.65
CA LEU A 30 -19.65 -11.04 1.34
C LEU A 30 -20.97 -11.78 1.62
N ASN A 31 -21.62 -11.47 2.75
CA ASN A 31 -22.91 -12.04 3.10
C ASN A 31 -24.00 -11.67 2.08
N ALA A 32 -24.04 -10.41 1.62
CA ALA A 32 -25.00 -9.97 0.61
C ALA A 32 -24.78 -10.65 -0.75
N LEU A 33 -23.53 -11.00 -1.06
CA LEU A 33 -23.15 -11.67 -2.31
C LEU A 33 -23.13 -13.20 -2.21
N PHE A 34 -23.43 -13.77 -1.03
CA PHE A 34 -23.32 -15.21 -0.75
C PHE A 34 -21.93 -15.79 -1.07
N ILE A 35 -20.88 -15.00 -0.83
CA ILE A 35 -19.48 -15.40 -1.00
C ILE A 35 -18.97 -15.97 0.32
N ASP A 36 -18.25 -17.08 0.26
CA ASP A 36 -17.58 -17.68 1.41
C ASP A 36 -16.53 -16.71 1.99
N ASP A 37 -16.28 -16.75 3.30
CA ASP A 37 -15.22 -15.96 3.93
C ASP A 37 -13.83 -16.61 3.71
N GLU A 38 -13.75 -17.87 3.25
CA GLU A 38 -12.45 -18.50 2.94
C GLU A 38 -12.05 -18.37 1.46
N ASN A 39 -11.32 -17.29 1.12
CA ASN A 39 -10.95 -16.97 -0.25
C ASN A 39 -9.50 -16.47 -0.42
N GLN A 40 -9.06 -16.42 -1.67
CA GLN A 40 -7.84 -15.70 -2.06
C GLN A 40 -8.16 -14.21 -2.19
N TYR A 41 -7.23 -13.35 -1.78
CA TYR A 41 -7.43 -11.91 -1.81
C TYR A 41 -6.26 -11.18 -2.44
N LEU A 42 -6.60 -10.14 -3.20
CA LEU A 42 -5.71 -9.08 -3.59
C LEU A 42 -6.15 -7.82 -2.87
N PHE A 43 -5.22 -7.21 -2.13
CA PHE A 43 -5.45 -5.91 -1.54
C PHE A 43 -4.62 -4.86 -2.26
N ASN A 44 -5.23 -3.68 -2.44
CA ASN A 44 -4.60 -2.49 -2.97
C ASN A 44 -4.90 -1.35 -1.98
N ILE A 45 -3.87 -0.86 -1.31
CA ILE A 45 -3.96 0.24 -0.35
C ILE A 45 -3.27 1.43 -0.98
N GLU A 46 -3.99 2.54 -1.10
CA GLU A 46 -3.48 3.77 -1.67
C GLU A 46 -3.58 4.89 -0.63
N GLY A 47 -2.60 5.79 -0.63
CA GLY A 47 -2.52 6.84 0.36
C GLY A 47 -1.68 8.01 -0.09
N ILE A 48 -1.84 9.11 0.63
CA ILE A 48 -1.06 10.32 0.47
C ILE A 48 -0.45 10.67 1.82
N SER A 49 0.81 11.10 1.83
CA SER A 49 1.45 11.70 3.01
C SER A 49 1.89 13.12 2.70
N GLU A 50 1.96 13.96 3.74
CA GLU A 50 2.49 15.31 3.63
C GLU A 50 4.01 15.32 3.78
N THR A 51 4.66 16.24 3.08
CA THR A 51 6.09 16.54 3.10
C THR A 51 6.29 18.01 2.73
N GLU A 52 7.48 18.56 2.96
CA GLU A 52 7.82 19.92 2.50
C GLU A 52 8.04 19.93 0.98
N ASN A 53 8.76 18.93 0.44
CA ASN A 53 9.05 18.84 -0.99
C ASN A 53 9.40 17.41 -1.44
N SER A 54 8.38 16.61 -1.79
CA SER A 54 8.54 15.24 -2.30
C SER A 54 9.44 15.13 -3.54
N HIS A 55 9.50 16.20 -4.35
CA HIS A 55 10.24 16.22 -5.60
C HIS A 55 11.74 16.25 -5.34
N GLU A 56 12.19 17.17 -4.48
CA GLU A 56 13.59 17.31 -4.09
C GLU A 56 14.05 16.13 -3.24
N GLU A 57 13.29 15.79 -2.20
CA GLU A 57 13.63 14.69 -1.28
C GLU A 57 13.81 13.34 -2.01
N SER A 58 12.97 13.06 -3.02
CA SER A 58 13.10 11.82 -3.81
C SER A 58 14.29 11.84 -4.78
N LYS A 59 14.70 13.00 -5.30
CA LYS A 59 15.93 13.08 -6.09
C LYS A 59 17.14 12.84 -5.19
N GLU A 60 17.22 13.55 -4.07
CA GLU A 60 18.33 13.46 -3.12
C GLU A 60 18.55 12.01 -2.65
N PHE A 61 17.48 11.32 -2.24
CA PHE A 61 17.59 9.91 -1.83
C PHE A 61 18.09 8.99 -2.96
N PHE A 62 17.68 9.24 -4.21
CA PHE A 62 18.15 8.42 -5.32
C PHE A 62 19.63 8.68 -5.60
N GLU A 63 20.05 9.94 -5.63
CA GLU A 63 21.43 10.34 -5.92
C GLU A 63 22.40 9.88 -4.83
N GLU A 64 21.98 9.90 -3.56
CA GLU A 64 22.76 9.35 -2.44
C GLU A 64 23.07 7.86 -2.59
N LYS A 65 22.18 7.09 -3.23
CA LYS A 65 22.24 5.62 -3.28
C LYS A 65 22.72 5.06 -4.62
N TYR A 66 22.51 5.80 -5.70
CA TYR A 66 22.70 5.31 -7.05
C TYR A 66 23.62 6.21 -7.86
N VAL A 67 23.07 7.21 -8.54
CA VAL A 67 23.82 8.10 -9.46
C VAL A 67 23.19 9.49 -9.49
N PRO A 68 23.99 10.54 -9.82
CA PRO A 68 23.47 11.88 -10.09
C PRO A 68 22.43 11.87 -11.21
N LEU A 69 21.41 12.71 -11.07
CA LEU A 69 20.32 12.90 -12.00
C LEU A 69 20.52 14.17 -12.82
N ASP A 70 19.74 14.30 -13.88
CA ASP A 70 19.63 15.54 -14.65
C ASP A 70 18.77 16.58 -13.88
N ASP A 71 19.10 17.86 -14.03
CA ASP A 71 18.35 18.99 -13.49
C ASP A 71 16.93 19.07 -14.10
N GLU A 72 16.70 18.49 -15.29
CA GLU A 72 15.39 18.45 -15.93
C GLU A 72 14.38 17.46 -15.28
N ILE A 73 14.85 16.56 -14.41
CA ILE A 73 13.99 15.57 -13.73
C ILE A 73 13.26 16.24 -12.56
N CYS A 74 11.92 16.17 -12.53
CA CYS A 74 11.08 16.75 -11.48
C CYS A 74 10.96 15.90 -10.21
N GLY A 75 11.42 14.66 -10.19
CA GLY A 75 11.29 13.75 -9.05
C GLY A 75 11.49 12.30 -9.46
N VAL A 76 11.73 11.42 -8.48
CA VAL A 76 11.95 9.98 -8.74
C VAL A 76 10.98 9.13 -7.93
N GLY A 77 10.21 8.30 -8.62
CA GLY A 77 9.38 7.28 -7.98
C GLY A 77 10.18 6.01 -7.69
N TYR A 78 9.81 5.32 -6.61
CA TYR A 78 10.38 4.03 -6.23
C TYR A 78 9.34 2.94 -6.34
N ARG A 79 9.76 1.77 -6.84
CA ARG A 79 8.95 0.57 -6.88
C ARG A 79 9.74 -0.60 -6.31
N PHE A 80 9.19 -1.18 -5.25
CA PHE A 80 9.75 -2.34 -4.57
C PHE A 80 8.88 -3.55 -4.87
N LEU A 81 9.50 -4.61 -5.37
CA LEU A 81 8.83 -5.89 -5.61
C LEU A 81 8.99 -6.78 -4.37
N VAL A 82 7.89 -7.29 -3.86
CA VAL A 82 7.85 -8.16 -2.69
C VAL A 82 7.49 -9.57 -3.13
N ASN A 83 8.32 -10.55 -2.76
CA ASN A 83 8.04 -11.96 -2.96
C ASN A 83 8.62 -12.77 -1.80
N ASP A 84 7.75 -13.36 -0.97
CA ASP A 84 8.13 -14.24 0.15
C ASP A 84 7.66 -15.69 -0.03
N GLY A 85 7.17 -16.03 -1.23
CA GLY A 85 6.61 -17.35 -1.59
C GLY A 85 5.13 -17.52 -1.27
N ARG A 86 4.59 -16.85 -0.24
CA ARG A 86 3.16 -16.89 0.13
C ARG A 86 2.43 -15.59 -0.25
N VAL A 87 3.18 -14.50 -0.30
CA VAL A 87 2.75 -13.17 -0.63
C VAL A 87 3.59 -12.65 -1.79
N PHE A 88 2.92 -12.16 -2.82
CA PHE A 88 3.53 -11.45 -3.93
C PHE A 88 2.92 -10.08 -4.06
N GLY A 89 3.71 -9.06 -4.35
CA GLY A 89 3.16 -7.75 -4.64
C GLY A 89 4.18 -6.67 -4.87
N GLU A 90 3.71 -5.44 -4.77
CA GLU A 90 4.50 -4.26 -5.02
C GLU A 90 4.15 -3.12 -4.07
N PHE A 91 5.18 -2.38 -3.70
CA PHE A 91 5.04 -1.13 -2.99
C PHE A 91 5.62 0.00 -3.84
N LYS A 92 4.87 1.08 -4.00
CA LYS A 92 5.28 2.27 -4.73
C LYS A 92 5.24 3.49 -3.83
N ILE A 93 6.23 4.35 -4.04
CA ILE A 93 6.29 5.69 -3.47
C ILE A 93 6.60 6.64 -4.61
N GLU A 94 5.78 7.65 -4.82
CA GLU A 94 5.95 8.59 -5.92
C GLU A 94 5.78 10.03 -5.44
N PRO A 95 6.64 10.97 -5.87
CA PRO A 95 6.36 12.38 -5.72
C PRO A 95 5.08 12.74 -6.47
N LEU A 96 4.14 13.43 -5.81
CA LEU A 96 2.89 13.79 -6.47
C LEU A 96 3.15 14.97 -7.42
N VAL A 97 3.04 14.73 -8.72
CA VAL A 97 3.38 15.73 -9.76
C VAL A 97 2.58 17.03 -9.61
N SER A 98 1.31 16.91 -9.21
CA SER A 98 0.41 18.06 -9.05
C SER A 98 0.66 18.87 -7.77
N ASP A 99 1.32 18.29 -6.76
CA ASP A 99 1.49 18.90 -5.45
C ASP A 99 2.76 18.39 -4.78
N LYS A 100 3.81 19.23 -4.80
CA LYS A 100 5.12 18.86 -4.24
C LYS A 100 5.08 18.64 -2.73
N SER A 101 4.06 19.13 -2.01
CA SER A 101 3.95 18.88 -0.57
C SER A 101 3.48 17.46 -0.23
N LYS A 102 3.35 16.57 -1.23
CA LYS A 102 2.74 15.26 -1.04
C LYS A 102 3.50 14.14 -1.71
N TYR A 103 3.58 13.01 -1.00
CA TYR A 103 3.90 11.72 -1.61
C TYR A 103 2.62 10.93 -1.84
N TYR A 104 2.61 10.19 -2.94
CA TYR A 104 1.66 9.13 -3.21
C TYR A 104 2.27 7.77 -2.84
N TYR A 105 1.49 6.93 -2.18
CA TYR A 105 1.86 5.56 -1.83
C TYR A 105 0.83 4.60 -2.38
N GLN A 106 1.32 3.48 -2.89
CA GLN A 106 0.48 2.36 -3.28
C GLN A 106 1.09 1.06 -2.81
N TRP A 107 0.28 0.23 -2.16
CA TRP A 107 0.67 -1.11 -1.75
C TRP A 107 -0.31 -2.13 -2.30
N ILE A 108 0.16 -2.94 -3.24
CA ILE A 108 -0.58 -4.05 -3.80
C ILE A 108 0.03 -5.33 -3.25
N LEU A 109 -0.76 -6.18 -2.62
CA LEU A 109 -0.33 -7.51 -2.20
C LEU A 109 -1.38 -8.54 -2.58
N ASN A 110 -0.90 -9.67 -3.04
CA ASN A 110 -1.64 -10.86 -3.40
C ASN A 110 -1.21 -11.99 -2.47
N LYS A 111 -2.18 -12.57 -1.75
CA LYS A 111 -1.95 -13.76 -0.94
C LYS A 111 -2.43 -14.98 -1.72
N SER A 112 -1.49 -15.88 -2.03
CA SER A 112 -1.78 -17.08 -2.83
C SER A 112 -2.57 -18.13 -2.04
N GLU A 113 -2.45 -18.13 -0.71
CA GLU A 113 -3.19 -19.00 0.19
C GLU A 113 -4.57 -18.39 0.50
N LYS A 114 -5.59 -19.26 0.64
CA LYS A 114 -6.88 -18.82 1.13
C LYS A 114 -6.78 -18.35 2.58
N GLY A 115 -7.56 -17.35 2.94
CA GLY A 115 -7.71 -16.89 4.32
C GLY A 115 -9.10 -16.30 4.56
N THR A 116 -9.32 -15.81 5.77
CA THR A 116 -10.53 -15.05 6.13
C THR A 116 -10.33 -13.55 5.92
N ILE A 117 -11.43 -12.76 5.87
CA ILE A 117 -11.32 -11.29 5.94
C ILE A 117 -10.53 -10.87 7.19
N LYS A 118 -10.71 -11.57 8.30
CA LYS A 118 -10.00 -11.27 9.54
C LYS A 118 -8.49 -11.46 9.38
N ASP A 119 -8.06 -12.54 8.72
CA ASP A 119 -6.65 -12.77 8.43
C ASP A 119 -6.10 -11.69 7.49
N MET A 120 -6.87 -11.32 6.46
CA MET A 120 -6.51 -10.25 5.53
C MET A 120 -6.31 -8.92 6.25
N LEU A 121 -7.25 -8.50 7.10
CA LEU A 121 -7.17 -7.23 7.81
C LEU A 121 -6.08 -7.23 8.88
N HIS A 122 -5.83 -8.36 9.54
CA HIS A 122 -4.70 -8.51 10.43
C HIS A 122 -3.36 -8.43 9.69
N ASP A 123 -3.26 -9.06 8.51
CA ASP A 123 -2.08 -8.97 7.66
C ASP A 123 -1.84 -7.52 7.23
N VAL A 124 -2.87 -6.81 6.76
CA VAL A 124 -2.82 -5.39 6.41
C VAL A 124 -2.38 -4.54 7.61
N GLN A 125 -2.96 -4.75 8.79
CA GLN A 125 -2.60 -4.01 9.99
C GLN A 125 -1.14 -4.27 10.40
N CYS A 126 -0.73 -5.53 10.51
CA CYS A 126 0.65 -5.89 10.86
C CYS A 126 1.66 -5.29 9.90
N LYS A 127 1.28 -5.21 8.63
CA LYS A 127 2.06 -4.66 7.55
C LYS A 127 2.11 -3.14 7.67
N MET A 128 0.98 -2.45 7.80
CA MET A 128 0.92 -1.01 8.07
C MET A 128 1.65 -0.62 9.36
N ASP A 129 1.56 -1.40 10.43
CA ASP A 129 2.27 -1.14 11.69
C ASP A 129 3.77 -1.39 11.56
N LYS A 130 4.21 -2.42 10.83
CA LYS A 130 5.63 -2.58 10.50
C LYS A 130 6.15 -1.40 9.68
N GLU A 131 5.34 -0.88 8.78
CA GLU A 131 5.67 0.33 8.00
C GLU A 131 5.55 1.62 8.86
N ARG A 132 4.73 1.64 9.91
CA ARG A 132 4.61 2.78 10.83
C ARG A 132 5.75 2.82 11.84
N ASP A 133 6.08 1.68 12.41
CA ASP A 133 7.19 1.48 13.36
C ASP A 133 8.55 1.44 12.64
N GLY A 134 8.55 1.29 11.31
CA GLY A 134 9.75 1.03 10.53
C GLY A 134 9.83 1.55 9.10
N CYS A 135 8.93 2.38 8.56
CA CYS A 135 9.01 2.87 7.16
C CYS A 135 8.66 4.35 6.93
N PHE A 136 8.18 5.11 7.92
CA PHE A 136 8.41 6.57 7.95
C PHE A 136 9.68 6.96 8.72
N SER A 137 10.35 5.97 9.35
CA SER A 137 11.60 6.13 10.12
C SER A 137 12.79 5.37 9.53
N VAL A 138 12.63 4.73 8.37
CA VAL A 138 13.69 3.96 7.70
C VAL A 138 13.89 4.47 6.27
N ILE A 139 14.34 5.72 6.19
CA ILE A 139 15.59 5.95 5.48
C ILE A 139 16.67 5.28 6.35
N ARG A 140 16.92 3.98 6.16
CA ARG A 140 18.13 3.36 6.73
C ARG A 140 19.30 3.69 5.80
N ARG A 141 20.30 4.30 6.44
CA ARG A 141 21.67 4.54 5.99
C ARG A 141 22.28 3.33 5.29
#